data_AF-A0AAW1ZGQ0-F1
#
_entry.id   AF-A0AAW1ZGQ0-F1
#
_cell.length_a   1.000
_cell.length_b   1.000
_cell.length_c   1.000
_cell.angle_alpha   90.00
_cell.angle_beta   90.00
_cell.angle_gamma   90.00
#
_symmetry.space_group_name_H-M   'P 1'
#
loop_
_entity.id
_entity.type
_entity.pdbx_description
1 polymer ?
#
loop_
_entity_poly.entity_id
_entity_poly.type
_entity_poly.pdbx_seq_one_letter_code
_entity_poly.pdbx_strand_id
1 'polypeptide(L)'
;MFPSCYSKPKNGSQFKMSYTKVIFGVLVVYVLHTCWAIYGFIHTKPCDSAKGDSCVTSYLTVKPRLQLSIYSAVDPSDEAGHNLLFKVDRFDINTKFERKVSVAVPEMTQNNGTLHAVVFVHKSGVLPWKDSRHVRLVARLTSQVILLQSGTTTNRE
;
A
#
# COMPACT_ATOMS: atom_id res chain seq x y z
N MET A 1 66.17 -65.87 15.15
CA MET A 1 66.49 -64.85 14.14
C MET A 1 65.16 -64.36 13.58
N PHE A 2 64.62 -63.25 14.08
CA PHE A 2 63.32 -62.71 13.65
C PHE A 2 63.55 -61.40 12.88
N PRO A 3 62.93 -61.20 11.71
CA PRO A 3 63.22 -60.05 10.88
C PRO A 3 62.58 -58.80 11.48
N SER A 4 63.42 -57.79 11.70
CA SER A 4 63.01 -56.45 12.12
C SER A 4 62.26 -55.77 10.97
N CYS A 5 60.96 -55.51 11.16
CA CYS A 5 60.17 -54.68 10.27
C CYS A 5 60.54 -53.21 10.49
N TYR A 6 61.45 -52.68 9.68
CA TYR A 6 61.73 -51.25 9.62
C TYR A 6 60.62 -50.55 8.83
N SER A 7 59.73 -49.84 9.52
CA SER A 7 58.67 -49.04 8.91
C SER A 7 59.27 -47.78 8.29
N LYS A 8 59.25 -47.70 6.95
CA LYS A 8 59.58 -46.48 6.22
C LYS A 8 58.58 -45.37 6.56
N PRO A 9 58.99 -44.15 6.93
CA PRO A 9 58.07 -43.02 6.98
C PRO A 9 57.68 -42.63 5.55
N LYS A 10 56.39 -42.70 5.26
CA LYS A 10 55.81 -42.17 4.03
C LYS A 10 55.77 -40.65 4.18
N ASN A 11 56.74 -39.94 3.58
CA ASN A 11 56.69 -38.49 3.38
C ASN A 11 55.54 -38.14 2.42
N GLY A 12 54.32 -38.15 2.93
CA GLY A 12 53.14 -37.57 2.30
C GLY A 12 53.01 -36.11 2.70
N SER A 13 53.94 -35.28 2.23
CA SER A 13 53.86 -33.83 2.35
C SER A 13 52.97 -33.29 1.22
N GLN A 14 52.01 -32.41 1.57
CA GLN A 14 51.56 -31.23 0.81
C GLN A 14 50.05 -30.97 0.59
N PHE A 15 49.08 -31.78 1.06
CA PHE A 15 47.66 -31.34 1.02
C PHE A 15 46.85 -31.67 2.28
N LYS A 16 47.38 -31.27 3.44
CA LYS A 16 46.58 -31.10 4.66
C LYS A 16 46.43 -29.61 5.00
N MET A 17 46.05 -28.77 4.02
CA MET A 17 45.27 -27.60 4.42
C MET A 17 43.95 -28.17 4.93
N SER A 18 43.78 -28.16 6.26
CA SER A 18 42.59 -28.69 6.92
C SER A 18 41.36 -28.17 6.18
N TYR A 19 40.53 -29.07 5.64
CA TYR A 19 39.31 -28.72 4.90
C TYR A 19 38.45 -27.70 5.66
N THR A 20 38.50 -27.76 7.00
CA THR A 20 37.94 -26.79 7.93
C THR A 20 38.43 -25.35 7.71
N LYS A 21 39.71 -25.13 7.41
CA LYS A 21 40.29 -23.80 7.11
C LYS A 21 39.75 -23.24 5.79
N VAL A 22 39.56 -24.08 4.78
CA VAL A 22 38.99 -23.67 3.49
C VAL A 22 37.52 -23.30 3.66
N ILE A 23 36.72 -24.15 4.33
CA ILE A 23 35.31 -23.85 4.62
C ILE A 23 35.19 -22.57 5.45
N PHE A 24 36.04 -22.40 6.48
CA PHE A 24 36.04 -21.20 7.30
C PHE A 24 36.34 -19.94 6.48
N GLY A 25 37.31 -20.00 5.56
CA GLY A 25 37.61 -18.89 4.65
C GLY A 25 36.41 -18.52 3.78
N VAL A 26 35.75 -19.52 3.18
CA VAL A 26 34.53 -19.31 2.36
C VAL A 26 33.40 -18.71 3.20
N LEU A 27 33.21 -19.19 4.44
CA LEU A 27 32.21 -18.67 5.36
C LEU A 27 32.44 -17.18 5.68
N VAL A 28 33.68 -16.79 5.95
CA VAL A 28 34.02 -15.39 6.25
C VAL A 28 33.75 -14.49 5.05
N VAL A 29 34.16 -14.91 3.84
CA VAL A 29 33.87 -14.16 2.60
C VAL A 29 32.38 -14.05 2.37
N TYR A 30 31.63 -15.13 2.60
CA TYR A 30 30.18 -15.14 2.48
C TYR A 30 29.51 -14.17 3.46
N VAL A 31 29.92 -14.17 4.74
CA VAL A 31 29.39 -13.23 5.75
C VAL A 31 29.69 -11.80 5.37
N LEU A 32 30.93 -11.47 4.96
CA LEU A 32 31.30 -10.13 4.51
C LEU A 32 30.48 -9.68 3.30
N HIS A 33 30.32 -10.56 2.30
CA HIS A 33 29.51 -10.26 1.13
C HIS A 33 28.05 -10.04 1.51
N THR A 34 27.50 -10.87 2.40
CA THR A 34 26.13 -10.73 2.90
C THR A 34 25.95 -9.44 3.68
N CYS A 35 26.89 -9.08 4.56
CA CYS A 35 26.90 -7.81 5.26
C CYS A 35 26.95 -6.61 4.29
N TRP A 36 27.77 -6.68 3.24
CA TRP A 36 27.83 -5.64 2.21
C TRP A 36 26.52 -5.51 1.42
N ALA A 37 25.94 -6.63 0.99
CA ALA A 37 24.67 -6.63 0.26
C ALA A 37 23.52 -6.07 1.12
N ILE A 38 23.44 -6.50 2.39
CA ILE A 38 22.46 -5.99 3.35
C ILE A 38 22.70 -4.50 3.60
N TYR A 39 23.96 -4.07 3.75
CA TYR A 39 24.31 -2.66 3.93
C TYR A 39 23.81 -1.80 2.76
N GLY A 40 23.98 -2.27 1.51
CA GLY A 40 23.48 -1.57 0.33
C GLY A 40 21.96 -1.47 0.25
N PHE A 41 21.23 -2.46 0.79
CA PHE A 41 19.76 -2.41 0.86
C PHE A 41 19.25 -1.50 1.98
N ILE A 42 19.89 -1.52 3.15
CA ILE A 42 19.48 -0.70 4.30
C ILE A 42 19.88 0.76 4.07
N HIS A 43 21.07 1.01 3.54
CA HIS A 43 21.61 2.35 3.29
C HIS A 43 21.43 2.73 1.82
N THR A 44 20.18 2.69 1.37
CA THR A 44 19.83 3.33 0.11
C THR A 44 20.16 4.82 0.23
N LYS A 45 20.87 5.37 -0.76
CA LYS A 45 21.23 6.79 -0.75
C LYS A 45 19.95 7.63 -0.68
N PRO A 46 19.87 8.63 0.21
CA PRO A 46 18.75 9.55 0.19
C PRO A 46 18.74 10.27 -1.14
N CYS A 47 17.54 10.47 -1.69
CA CYS A 47 17.36 11.16 -2.94
C CYS A 47 17.87 12.60 -2.86
N ASP A 48 19.04 12.85 -3.45
CA ASP A 48 19.67 14.16 -3.51
C ASP A 48 19.38 14.79 -4.87
N SER A 49 18.30 15.59 -4.94
CA SER A 49 17.92 16.29 -6.16
C SER A 49 19.00 17.26 -6.66
N ALA A 50 19.95 17.68 -5.82
CA ALA A 50 21.03 18.59 -6.21
C ALA A 50 22.13 17.89 -7.02
N LYS A 51 22.25 16.56 -6.93
CA LYS A 51 23.25 15.75 -7.66
C LYS A 51 22.74 15.17 -8.97
N GLY A 52 21.47 15.40 -9.32
CA GLY A 52 20.89 14.93 -10.59
C GLY A 52 20.57 13.43 -10.63
N ASP A 53 20.45 12.78 -9.47
CA ASP A 53 20.07 11.37 -9.39
C ASP A 53 18.62 11.15 -9.87
N SER A 54 18.39 10.07 -10.63
CA SER A 54 17.08 9.68 -11.14
C SER A 54 16.20 9.09 -10.03
N CYS A 55 15.63 9.96 -9.20
CA CYS A 55 14.79 9.57 -8.09
C CYS A 55 13.33 9.38 -8.49
N VAL A 56 12.68 8.38 -7.89
CA VAL A 56 11.23 8.18 -8.03
C VAL A 56 10.53 9.27 -7.23
N THR A 57 10.04 10.30 -7.91
CA THR A 57 9.28 11.38 -7.28
C THR A 57 7.81 11.00 -7.15
N SER A 58 7.22 11.19 -5.96
CA SER A 58 5.78 11.04 -5.79
C SER A 58 5.02 12.10 -6.58
N TYR A 59 3.87 11.74 -7.14
CA TYR A 59 3.02 12.68 -7.88
C TYR A 59 2.60 13.92 -7.03
N LEU A 60 2.52 13.74 -5.72
CA LEU A 60 2.18 14.81 -4.75
C LEU A 60 3.31 15.81 -4.51
N THR A 61 4.56 15.48 -4.83
CA THR A 61 5.72 16.34 -4.60
C THR A 61 5.62 17.66 -5.39
N VAL A 62 4.97 17.62 -6.55
CA VAL A 62 4.79 18.79 -7.44
C VAL A 62 3.53 19.61 -7.09
N LYS A 63 2.87 19.32 -5.95
CA LYS A 63 1.60 19.93 -5.53
C LYS A 63 0.59 20.07 -6.68
N PRO A 64 0.19 18.97 -7.32
CA PRO A 64 -0.77 19.02 -8.41
C PRO A 64 -2.11 19.57 -7.92
N ARG A 65 -2.85 20.24 -8.80
CA ARG A 65 -4.21 20.70 -8.47
C ARG A 65 -5.15 19.49 -8.45
N LEU A 66 -5.48 19.03 -7.25
CA LEU A 66 -6.37 17.90 -7.02
C LEU A 66 -7.82 18.37 -6.88
N GLN A 67 -8.73 17.53 -7.35
CA GLN A 67 -10.18 17.70 -7.25
C GLN A 67 -10.77 16.47 -6.58
N LEU A 68 -11.63 16.71 -5.58
CA LEU A 68 -12.34 15.67 -4.84
C LEU A 68 -13.79 15.66 -5.32
N SER A 69 -14.25 14.52 -5.82
CA SER A 69 -15.62 14.32 -6.30
C SER A 69 -16.25 13.15 -5.56
N ILE A 70 -17.40 13.38 -4.96
CA ILE A 70 -18.16 12.39 -4.20
C ILE A 70 -19.43 12.07 -4.98
N TYR A 71 -19.63 10.79 -5.25
CA TYR A 71 -20.80 10.26 -5.94
C TYR A 71 -21.56 9.32 -5.01
N SER A 72 -22.87 9.27 -5.17
CA SER A 72 -23.72 8.23 -4.58
C SER A 72 -24.14 7.26 -5.67
N ALA A 73 -24.02 5.96 -5.42
CA ALA A 73 -24.34 4.91 -6.37
C ALA A 73 -25.01 3.73 -5.65
N VAL A 74 -25.96 3.08 -6.32
CA VAL A 74 -26.57 1.83 -5.82
C VAL A 74 -25.67 0.64 -6.13
N ASP A 75 -25.17 0.56 -7.37
CA ASP A 75 -24.05 -0.30 -7.72
C ASP A 75 -22.78 0.55 -7.85
N PRO A 76 -21.75 0.31 -7.03
CA PRO A 76 -20.50 1.05 -7.15
C PRO A 76 -19.78 0.75 -8.48
N SER A 77 -20.05 -0.38 -9.15
CA SER A 77 -19.34 -0.82 -10.37
C SER A 77 -19.93 -0.24 -11.66
N ASP A 78 -21.16 0.29 -11.61
CA ASP A 78 -21.83 0.87 -12.76
C ASP A 78 -21.59 2.37 -12.85
N GLU A 79 -20.86 2.80 -13.88
CA GLU A 79 -20.53 4.21 -14.13
C GLU A 79 -21.77 5.05 -14.46
N ALA A 80 -22.82 4.44 -15.03
CA ALA A 80 -24.05 5.12 -15.40
C ALA A 80 -24.95 5.45 -14.20
N GLY A 81 -24.78 4.72 -13.08
CA GLY A 81 -25.57 4.87 -11.85
C GLY A 81 -25.01 5.89 -10.85
N HIS A 82 -23.94 6.62 -11.20
CA HIS A 82 -23.28 7.58 -10.31
C HIS A 82 -23.97 8.95 -10.30
N ASN A 83 -24.68 9.28 -9.22
CA ASN A 83 -25.18 10.63 -9.02
C ASN A 83 -24.13 11.50 -8.31
N LEU A 84 -23.70 12.60 -8.94
CA LEU A 84 -22.72 13.52 -8.35
C LEU A 84 -23.35 14.20 -7.15
N LEU A 85 -22.84 13.88 -5.97
CA LEU A 85 -23.35 14.42 -4.74
C LEU A 85 -22.62 15.71 -4.36
N PHE A 86 -21.30 15.73 -4.56
CA PHE A 86 -20.50 16.85 -4.14
C PHE A 86 -19.16 16.93 -4.87
N LYS A 87 -18.70 18.14 -5.19
CA LYS A 87 -17.46 18.39 -5.92
C LYS A 87 -16.66 19.51 -5.25
N VAL A 88 -15.38 19.29 -5.04
CA VAL A 88 -14.42 20.27 -4.50
C VAL A 88 -13.32 20.47 -5.52
N ASP A 89 -13.27 21.65 -6.12
CA ASP A 89 -12.32 21.96 -7.21
C ASP A 89 -10.87 22.16 -6.74
N ARG A 90 -10.65 22.45 -5.45
CA ARG A 90 -9.32 22.62 -4.83
C ARG A 90 -9.23 21.81 -3.55
N PHE A 91 -8.87 20.54 -3.70
CA PHE A 91 -8.60 19.67 -2.56
C PHE A 91 -7.12 19.70 -2.18
N ASP A 92 -6.83 19.97 -0.90
CA ASP A 92 -5.47 19.92 -0.34
C ASP A 92 -5.38 18.82 0.72
N ILE A 93 -4.50 17.85 0.49
CA ILE A 93 -4.28 16.68 1.36
C ILE A 93 -3.71 17.10 2.73
N ASN A 94 -3.02 18.24 2.80
CA ASN A 94 -2.39 18.71 4.05
C ASN A 94 -3.39 19.36 5.01
N THR A 95 -4.61 19.63 4.54
CA THR A 95 -5.65 20.29 5.34
C THR A 95 -6.73 19.30 5.74
N LYS A 96 -7.18 19.34 7.00
CA LYS A 96 -8.31 18.54 7.43
C LYS A 96 -9.58 19.07 6.75
N PHE A 97 -10.19 18.24 5.90
CA PHE A 97 -11.42 18.56 5.21
C PHE A 97 -12.59 17.77 5.79
N GLU A 98 -13.57 18.47 6.35
CA GLU A 98 -14.80 17.88 6.85
C GLU A 98 -15.99 18.69 6.29
N ARG A 99 -16.92 18.01 5.63
CA ARG A 99 -18.10 18.66 5.05
C ARG A 99 -19.32 17.76 5.18
N LYS A 100 -20.42 18.34 5.68
CA LYS A 100 -21.73 17.70 5.67
C LYS A 100 -22.31 17.79 4.26
N VAL A 101 -22.71 16.65 3.71
CA VAL A 101 -23.29 16.55 2.37
C VAL A 101 -24.68 15.93 2.48
N SER A 102 -25.69 16.61 1.96
CA SER A 102 -27.07 16.11 1.97
C SER A 102 -27.27 15.12 0.83
N VAL A 103 -27.42 13.83 1.17
CA VAL A 103 -27.65 12.74 0.22
C VAL A 103 -29.14 12.61 -0.05
N ALA A 104 -29.57 12.82 -1.30
CA ALA A 104 -30.91 12.44 -1.72
C ALA A 104 -30.94 10.93 -2.00
N VAL A 105 -31.81 10.19 -1.30
CA VAL A 105 -31.94 8.74 -1.44
C VAL A 105 -32.69 8.43 -2.75
N PRO A 106 -32.08 7.73 -3.72
CA PRO A 106 -32.75 7.39 -4.98
C PRO A 106 -33.96 6.47 -4.77
N GLU A 107 -34.98 6.61 -5.60
CA GLU A 107 -36.18 5.75 -5.58
C GLU A 107 -35.83 4.26 -5.74
N MET A 108 -34.77 3.95 -6.51
CA MET A 108 -34.23 2.60 -6.72
C MET A 108 -33.71 1.94 -5.43
N THR A 109 -33.37 2.71 -4.40
CA THR A 109 -33.00 2.16 -3.07
C THR A 109 -34.20 1.83 -2.18
N GLN A 110 -35.43 2.22 -2.54
CA GLN A 110 -36.63 1.88 -1.77
C GLN A 110 -37.00 0.38 -1.90
N ASN A 111 -36.55 -0.31 -2.95
CA ASN A 111 -36.75 -1.75 -3.16
C ASN A 111 -35.56 -2.59 -2.65
N ASN A 112 -35.22 -2.49 -1.36
CA ASN A 112 -34.16 -3.30 -0.72
C ASN A 112 -32.74 -3.12 -1.32
N GLY A 113 -32.43 -1.93 -1.82
CA GLY A 113 -31.10 -1.59 -2.34
C GLY A 113 -30.14 -1.12 -1.24
N THR A 114 -28.83 -1.32 -1.43
CA THR A 114 -27.78 -0.70 -0.60
C THR A 114 -27.25 0.53 -1.31
N LEU A 115 -27.05 1.64 -0.57
CA LEU A 115 -26.45 2.85 -1.14
C LEU A 115 -24.98 2.92 -0.78
N HIS A 116 -24.14 3.18 -1.77
CA HIS A 116 -22.70 3.38 -1.63
C HIS A 116 -22.32 4.83 -1.93
N ALA A 117 -21.42 5.39 -1.12
CA ALA A 117 -20.66 6.59 -1.44
C ALA A 117 -19.37 6.18 -2.14
N VAL A 118 -19.15 6.70 -3.34
CA VAL A 118 -17.90 6.55 -4.07
C VAL A 118 -17.18 7.89 -4.07
N VAL A 119 -16.02 7.94 -3.43
CA VAL A 119 -15.19 9.12 -3.32
C VAL A 119 -14.01 8.99 -4.28
N PHE A 120 -13.85 9.96 -5.16
CA PHE A 120 -12.75 10.03 -6.12
C PHE A 120 -11.87 11.24 -5.85
N VAL A 121 -10.56 11.01 -5.82
CA VAL A 121 -9.54 12.07 -5.88
C VAL A 121 -8.85 11.96 -7.23
N HIS A 122 -8.90 13.03 -8.02
CA HIS A 122 -8.35 13.05 -9.37
C HIS A 122 -7.75 14.42 -9.70
N LYS A 123 -7.07 14.51 -10.84
CA LYS A 123 -6.57 15.80 -11.35
C LYS A 123 -7.74 16.74 -11.63
N SER A 124 -7.58 18.01 -11.28
CA SER A 124 -8.58 19.04 -11.54
C SER A 124 -8.84 19.18 -13.05
N GLY A 125 -10.13 19.20 -13.43
CA GLY A 125 -10.57 19.46 -14.81
C GLY A 125 -10.72 18.22 -15.70
N VAL A 126 -10.42 17.02 -15.20
CA VAL A 126 -10.72 15.74 -15.87
C VAL A 126 -11.78 14.96 -15.10
N LEU A 127 -12.57 14.13 -15.77
CA LEU A 127 -13.51 13.24 -15.08
C LEU A 127 -12.73 12.08 -14.42
N PRO A 128 -13.22 11.52 -13.29
CA PRO A 128 -12.53 10.46 -12.56
C PRO A 128 -12.17 9.25 -13.43
N TRP A 129 -13.10 8.79 -14.26
CA TRP A 129 -12.94 7.65 -15.18
C TRP A 129 -11.95 7.90 -16.34
N LYS A 130 -11.61 9.17 -16.61
CA LYS A 130 -10.61 9.54 -17.64
C LYS A 130 -9.22 9.79 -17.06
N ASP A 131 -9.07 9.80 -15.73
CA ASP A 131 -7.78 9.98 -15.08
C ASP A 131 -7.18 8.61 -14.75
N SER A 132 -5.99 8.27 -15.27
CA SER A 132 -5.33 7.01 -14.96
C SER A 132 -4.70 6.97 -13.56
N ARG A 133 -4.68 8.10 -12.85
CA ARG A 133 -4.10 8.25 -11.51
C ARG A 133 -5.16 8.61 -10.47
N HIS A 134 -6.43 8.34 -10.76
CA HIS A 134 -7.50 8.56 -9.79
C HIS A 134 -7.37 7.57 -8.62
N VAL A 135 -7.71 8.06 -7.43
CA VAL A 135 -7.89 7.21 -6.25
C VAL A 135 -9.37 7.07 -5.99
N ARG A 136 -9.85 5.84 -5.84
CA ARG A 136 -11.25 5.50 -5.62
C ARG A 136 -11.41 4.86 -4.25
N LEU A 137 -12.33 5.40 -3.45
CA LEU A 137 -12.76 4.83 -2.17
C LEU A 137 -14.26 4.59 -2.22
N VAL A 138 -14.71 3.42 -1.77
CA VAL A 138 -16.13 3.07 -1.69
C VAL A 138 -16.51 2.84 -0.24
N ALA A 139 -17.54 3.52 0.23
CA ALA A 139 -18.09 3.36 1.57
C ALA A 139 -19.60 3.05 1.50
N ARG A 140 -20.09 2.16 2.35
CA ARG A 140 -21.52 1.87 2.45
C ARG A 140 -22.21 2.97 3.27
N LEU A 141 -23.23 3.61 2.70
CA LEU A 141 -24.00 4.68 3.37
C LEU A 141 -25.21 4.15 4.11
N THR A 142 -25.82 3.05 3.66
CA THR A 142 -26.89 2.40 4.40
C THR A 142 -26.33 1.52 5.52
N SER A 143 -26.47 1.98 6.75
CA SER A 143 -26.63 1.08 7.90
C SER A 143 -28.10 0.64 7.93
N GLN A 144 -28.39 -0.60 8.33
CA GLN A 144 -29.78 -1.02 8.51
C GLN A 144 -30.45 -0.01 9.45
N VAL A 145 -31.50 0.67 8.97
CA VAL A 145 -32.28 1.57 9.81
C VAL A 145 -33.02 0.67 10.78
N ILE A 146 -32.47 0.51 11.99
CA ILE A 146 -33.26 -0.07 13.09
C ILE A 146 -34.34 0.98 13.33
N LEU A 147 -35.58 0.64 12.99
CA LEU A 147 -36.75 1.36 13.49
C LEU A 147 -36.64 1.31 15.01
N LEU A 148 -36.21 2.42 15.62
CA LEU A 148 -36.52 2.69 17.01
C LEU A 148 -38.03 2.65 17.08
N GLN A 149 -38.58 1.54 17.56
CA GLN A 149 -39.99 1.44 17.89
C GLN A 149 -40.28 2.59 18.84
N SER A 150 -40.99 3.60 18.34
CA SER A 150 -41.56 4.66 19.16
C SER A 150 -42.33 3.97 20.27
N GLY A 151 -41.83 4.09 21.50
CA GLY A 151 -42.48 3.54 22.67
C GLY A 151 -43.91 4.06 22.73
N THR A 152 -44.88 3.15 22.61
CA THR A 152 -46.26 3.39 22.98
C THR A 152 -46.32 3.60 24.49
N THR A 153 -46.10 4.82 24.95
CA THR A 153 -46.64 5.29 26.24
C THR A 153 -48.14 5.48 26.08
N THR A 154 -48.89 4.41 26.30
CA THR A 154 -50.32 4.49 26.62
C THR A 154 -50.44 5.11 28.01
N ASN A 155 -50.60 6.43 28.06
CA ASN A 155 -51.31 7.08 29.14
C ASN A 155 -52.79 7.05 28.76
N ARG A 156 -53.62 6.39 29.58
CA ARG A 156 -55.04 6.70 29.65
C ARG A 156 -55.50 6.55 31.09
N GLU A 157 -55.98 7.68 31.60
CA GLU A 157 -56.70 7.90 32.86
C GLU A 157 -57.82 6.89 33.11
#